data_AF-A0A9Y4NM58-F1
#
_entry.id   AF-A0A9Y4NM58-F1
#
_cell.length_a   1.000
_cell.length_b   1.000
_cell.length_c   1.000
_cell.angle_alpha   90.00
_cell.angle_beta   90.00
_cell.angle_gamma   90.00
#
_symmetry.space_group_name_H-M   'P 1'
#
loop_
_entity.id
_entity.type
_entity.pdbx_description
1 polymer ?
#
loop_
_entity_poly.entity_id
_entity_poly.type
_entity_poly.pdbx_seq_one_letter_code
_entity_poly.pdbx_strand_id
1 'polypeptide(L)'
;MQVQSVPLGSVTIGPRSWSDGTVRSVRRAERLVRQTQAGRSAACSRPLSCSAAAGFSPEDAAETGADKIRAQSRDSKNKMSRPRTTGVTLPAGSQGTSLVPFPSSSLREQCAGSSAAVAVHYMRSVREVEIQLRKQAGRVKEEGVRLDRERGHVERMLLSIRTSLTVNRRSWEGRARRPSTAEMESDGADYLLLCEKRELAQLKQDLEGVLRDTLTQQQALGVSSRQLLDCAAERAHVLELLPHSGSAGGHGTNAHTFTRTDPIGPFTPECKQALESSSLAVKQSQLLRENIRQMLTGAISRQKAAHCSVNDGLVKKIAETVCLQQNLTVTSAATRQAMFRKQREINCIRHSHDRAQGPEYSGDILSREKLNRPVVQVYQRHPGTQLPEAARLIQGSMLLRQHRQSSEGMLARLQRTCLQLLDDLHDKTAAAQGDTAVIRMRRQQVNKRAMPTFLWQGAS
;
A
#
# COMPACT_ATOMS: atom_id res chain seq x y z
N MET A 1 -7.45 -13.37 -10.39
CA MET A 1 -8.71 -12.70 -10.01
C MET A 1 -8.39 -11.24 -9.70
N GLN A 2 -9.22 -10.28 -10.12
CA GLN A 2 -9.09 -8.90 -9.62
C GLN A 2 -9.61 -8.84 -8.18
N VAL A 3 -8.86 -8.22 -7.28
CA VAL A 3 -9.36 -7.90 -5.94
C VAL A 3 -10.32 -6.72 -6.08
N GLN A 4 -11.61 -7.00 -6.19
CA GLN A 4 -12.64 -5.95 -6.16
C GLN A 4 -12.49 -5.14 -4.86
N SER A 5 -12.50 -3.82 -4.98
CA SER A 5 -12.44 -2.91 -3.85
C SER A 5 -13.73 -2.98 -3.04
N VAL A 6 -13.75 -3.85 -2.02
CA VAL A 6 -14.88 -4.02 -1.10
C VAL A 6 -15.26 -2.64 -0.51
N PRO A 7 -16.52 -2.17 -0.65
CA PRO A 7 -16.92 -0.87 -0.14
C PRO A 7 -16.88 -0.81 1.39
N LEU A 8 -15.78 -0.31 1.96
CA LEU A 8 -15.53 -0.27 3.41
C LEU A 8 -16.51 0.63 4.19
N GLY A 9 -17.34 1.43 3.52
CA GLY A 9 -18.29 2.34 4.15
C GLY A 9 -19.31 1.63 5.06
N SER A 10 -20.04 0.63 4.54
CA SER A 10 -21.19 0.03 5.24
C SER A 10 -20.89 -1.27 6.00
N VAL A 11 -19.83 -2.01 5.64
CA VAL A 11 -19.54 -3.34 6.22
C VAL A 11 -19.01 -3.20 7.65
N THR A 12 -19.70 -3.77 8.64
CA THR A 12 -19.18 -3.93 10.02
C THR A 12 -17.97 -4.85 10.00
N ILE A 13 -16.87 -4.46 10.63
CA ILE A 13 -15.60 -5.19 10.53
C ILE A 13 -15.42 -6.18 11.69
N GLY A 14 -15.89 -5.85 12.89
CA GLY A 14 -15.94 -6.81 14.01
C GLY A 14 -16.88 -8.00 13.74
N PRO A 15 -16.67 -9.17 14.40
CA PRO A 15 -17.57 -10.30 14.29
C PRO A 15 -18.96 -9.95 14.86
N ARG A 16 -20.03 -10.45 14.23
CA ARG A 16 -21.41 -10.19 14.70
C ARG A 16 -21.64 -10.82 16.09
N SER A 17 -21.22 -12.07 16.28
CA SER A 17 -21.11 -12.78 17.58
C SER A 17 -20.64 -11.89 18.74
N TRP A 18 -19.49 -11.25 18.54
CA TRP A 18 -18.73 -10.43 19.48
C TRP A 18 -19.39 -9.07 19.78
N SER A 19 -19.79 -8.36 18.73
CA SER A 19 -20.49 -7.08 18.86
C SER A 19 -21.85 -7.27 19.51
N ASP A 20 -22.62 -8.28 19.08
CA ASP A 20 -23.87 -8.69 19.72
C ASP A 20 -23.66 -9.17 21.16
N GLY A 21 -22.53 -9.81 21.49
CA GLY A 21 -22.18 -10.19 22.87
C GLY A 21 -22.16 -8.98 23.80
N THR A 22 -21.31 -8.00 23.46
CA THR A 22 -21.15 -6.76 24.23
C THR A 22 -22.44 -5.93 24.27
N VAL A 23 -23.15 -5.83 23.14
CA VAL A 23 -24.45 -5.13 23.06
C VAL A 23 -25.54 -5.86 23.87
N ARG A 24 -25.48 -7.20 24.00
CA ARG A 24 -26.37 -7.96 24.90
C ARG A 24 -26.04 -7.70 26.37
N SER A 25 -24.77 -7.53 26.77
CA SER A 25 -24.39 -7.08 28.13
C SER A 25 -24.98 -5.71 28.43
N VAL A 26 -24.76 -4.73 27.55
CA VAL A 26 -25.29 -3.36 27.66
C VAL A 26 -26.82 -3.36 27.76
N ARG A 27 -27.53 -3.97 26.80
CA ARG A 27 -29.01 -4.04 26.80
C ARG A 27 -29.59 -4.86 27.96
N ARG A 28 -28.82 -5.74 28.60
CA ARG A 28 -29.22 -6.43 29.85
C ARG A 28 -29.14 -5.45 31.03
N ALA A 29 -28.04 -4.72 31.14
CA ALA A 29 -27.83 -3.73 32.19
C ALA A 29 -28.81 -2.55 32.10
N GLU A 30 -29.02 -1.98 30.92
CA GLU A 30 -30.01 -0.91 30.69
C GLU A 30 -31.41 -1.31 31.17
N ARG A 31 -31.85 -2.55 30.89
CA ARG A 31 -33.15 -3.05 31.33
C ARG A 31 -33.22 -3.18 32.85
N LEU A 32 -32.16 -3.65 33.51
CA LEU A 32 -32.09 -3.67 34.98
C LEU A 32 -32.12 -2.26 35.57
N VAL A 33 -31.38 -1.30 34.99
CA VAL A 33 -31.40 0.10 35.41
C VAL A 33 -32.81 0.70 35.26
N ARG A 34 -33.49 0.51 34.13
CA ARG A 34 -34.88 0.95 33.92
C ARG A 34 -35.86 0.30 34.91
N GLN A 35 -35.67 -0.98 35.24
CA GLN A 35 -36.45 -1.66 36.29
C GLN A 35 -36.26 -1.04 37.68
N THR A 36 -35.11 -0.43 38.00
CA THR A 36 -34.95 0.36 39.24
C THR A 36 -35.62 1.74 39.21
N GLN A 37 -35.97 2.27 38.02
CA GLN A 37 -36.52 3.61 37.85
C GLN A 37 -38.05 3.64 37.72
N ALA A 38 -38.66 2.54 37.27
CA ALA A 38 -40.10 2.45 36.99
C ALA A 38 -41.01 2.83 38.17
N GLY A 39 -40.54 2.69 39.43
CA GLY A 39 -41.27 3.11 40.63
C GLY A 39 -41.17 4.59 41.01
N ARG A 40 -40.73 5.50 40.13
CA ARG A 40 -40.38 6.88 40.53
C ARG A 40 -40.73 8.02 39.56
N SER A 41 -41.40 7.75 38.44
CA SER A 41 -41.49 8.69 37.29
C SER A 41 -42.54 9.82 37.41
N ALA A 42 -42.79 10.34 38.62
CA ALA A 42 -43.87 11.30 38.89
C ALA A 42 -43.42 12.67 39.45
N ALA A 43 -42.13 12.88 39.73
CA ALA A 43 -41.68 14.08 40.47
C ALA A 43 -40.43 14.75 39.85
N CYS A 44 -40.63 16.03 39.47
CA CYS A 44 -39.63 17.07 39.20
C CYS A 44 -38.63 16.88 38.04
N SER A 45 -38.84 17.65 36.97
CA SER A 45 -37.78 18.14 36.08
C SER A 45 -38.13 19.52 35.49
N ARG A 46 -37.22 20.49 35.60
CA ARG A 46 -37.13 21.71 34.75
C ARG A 46 -35.65 22.15 34.65
N PRO A 47 -35.23 22.86 33.58
CA PRO A 47 -33.83 22.80 33.11
C PRO A 47 -33.12 24.17 32.97
N LEU A 48 -31.88 24.13 32.48
CA LEU A 48 -31.03 25.29 32.14
C LEU A 48 -31.31 25.86 30.73
N SER A 49 -30.73 27.03 30.45
CA SER A 49 -30.42 27.62 29.12
C SER A 49 -28.88 27.83 29.03
N CYS A 50 -28.15 27.62 27.91
CA CYS A 50 -28.19 28.21 26.55
C CYS A 50 -27.66 29.67 26.54
N SER A 51 -26.87 30.19 25.57
CA SER A 51 -26.46 29.79 24.18
C SER A 51 -25.13 30.48 23.76
N ALA A 52 -24.25 29.96 22.86
CA ALA A 52 -24.11 30.19 21.38
C ALA A 52 -23.77 31.66 20.93
N ALA A 53 -23.08 32.00 19.81
CA ALA A 53 -22.26 31.30 18.78
C ALA A 53 -21.60 32.31 17.76
N ALA A 54 -20.69 31.81 16.87
CA ALA A 54 -20.23 32.39 15.56
C ALA A 54 -19.46 33.75 15.52
N GLY A 55 -18.69 34.13 14.47
CA GLY A 55 -18.24 33.47 13.21
C GLY A 55 -17.54 34.44 12.19
N PHE A 56 -17.35 33.99 10.92
CA PHE A 56 -17.09 34.75 9.65
C PHE A 56 -15.66 35.11 9.10
N SER A 57 -15.65 35.41 7.77
CA SER A 57 -14.58 35.64 6.74
C SER A 57 -15.15 36.62 5.63
N PRO A 58 -14.69 36.79 4.33
CA PRO A 58 -13.60 36.22 3.49
C PRO A 58 -12.87 37.21 2.50
N GLU A 59 -12.19 36.70 1.43
CA GLU A 59 -11.89 37.29 0.07
C GLU A 59 -11.03 38.58 -0.10
N ASP A 60 -10.47 39.01 -1.27
CA ASP A 60 -9.76 38.41 -2.46
C ASP A 60 -8.96 39.58 -3.19
N ALA A 61 -8.59 39.79 -4.49
CA ALA A 61 -8.71 39.18 -5.85
C ALA A 61 -7.72 39.79 -6.91
N ALA A 62 -7.62 39.21 -8.13
CA ALA A 62 -7.21 39.77 -9.46
C ALA A 62 -5.73 40.27 -9.69
N GLU A 63 -5.18 40.64 -10.89
CA GLU A 63 -5.70 40.81 -12.29
C GLU A 63 -4.63 40.52 -13.44
N THR A 64 -4.65 41.17 -14.64
CA THR A 64 -4.10 40.60 -15.94
C THR A 64 -3.59 41.60 -17.04
N GLY A 65 -2.81 41.14 -18.07
CA GLY A 65 -2.47 41.83 -19.37
C GLY A 65 -0.99 41.69 -19.85
N ALA A 66 -0.46 42.14 -21.01
CA ALA A 66 -0.85 42.42 -22.42
C ALA A 66 0.37 43.07 -23.19
N ASP A 67 0.61 43.17 -24.53
CA ASP A 67 0.28 42.41 -25.78
C ASP A 67 1.20 42.88 -26.99
N LYS A 68 1.35 42.08 -28.08
CA LYS A 68 1.66 42.42 -29.53
C LYS A 68 2.96 43.08 -30.13
N ILE A 69 3.50 42.41 -31.20
CA ILE A 69 3.79 42.88 -32.63
C ILE A 69 5.07 43.65 -33.12
N ARG A 70 5.80 42.99 -34.06
CA ARG A 70 6.34 43.37 -35.43
C ARG A 70 6.98 44.75 -35.76
N ALA A 71 8.19 44.74 -36.39
CA ALA A 71 8.61 45.67 -37.49
C ALA A 71 9.84 45.18 -38.33
N GLN A 72 10.14 45.87 -39.45
CA GLN A 72 11.11 45.52 -40.54
C GLN A 72 12.49 46.23 -40.40
N SER A 73 13.49 45.90 -41.27
CA SER A 73 14.14 46.86 -42.23
C SER A 73 15.60 46.53 -42.68
N ARG A 74 15.86 46.50 -44.02
CA ARG A 74 17.12 46.83 -44.76
C ARG A 74 18.44 46.04 -44.50
N ASP A 75 19.50 46.05 -45.34
CA ASP A 75 19.70 46.14 -46.82
C ASP A 75 21.21 45.91 -47.18
N SER A 76 21.57 45.86 -48.47
CA SER A 76 22.90 46.11 -49.11
C SER A 76 23.99 45.01 -49.28
N LYS A 77 24.35 44.77 -50.57
CA LYS A 77 25.74 44.69 -51.16
C LYS A 77 26.61 43.43 -50.85
N ASN A 78 27.52 42.93 -51.71
CA ASN A 78 27.78 43.11 -53.17
C ASN A 78 28.79 42.05 -53.69
N LYS A 79 28.68 41.62 -54.98
CA LYS A 79 29.79 41.15 -55.88
C LYS A 79 30.57 39.86 -55.46
N MET A 80 31.35 39.14 -56.30
CA MET A 80 31.62 39.20 -57.76
C MET A 80 31.87 37.79 -58.39
N SER A 81 32.34 37.72 -59.64
CA SER A 81 32.21 36.60 -60.60
C SER A 81 33.39 35.60 -60.74
N ARG A 82 33.03 34.39 -61.24
CA ARG A 82 33.63 33.52 -62.31
C ARG A 82 34.80 34.09 -63.18
N PRO A 83 35.63 33.27 -63.91
CA PRO A 83 35.19 32.17 -64.84
C PRO A 83 36.07 30.89 -64.96
N ARG A 84 35.87 30.09 -66.04
CA ARG A 84 36.53 28.80 -66.43
C ARG A 84 37.25 28.92 -67.79
N THR A 85 38.35 28.17 -68.00
CA THR A 85 38.85 27.53 -69.26
C THR A 85 39.82 26.37 -68.89
N THR A 86 40.09 25.23 -69.55
CA THR A 86 39.74 24.51 -70.83
C THR A 86 40.66 24.65 -72.07
N GLY A 87 41.41 23.60 -72.42
CA GLY A 87 41.83 23.28 -73.82
C GLY A 87 43.23 22.66 -74.07
N VAL A 88 43.39 22.01 -75.24
CA VAL A 88 44.63 21.62 -76.00
C VAL A 88 45.18 20.17 -75.82
N THR A 89 46.00 19.70 -76.79
CA THR A 89 45.97 18.34 -77.41
C THR A 89 47.37 17.68 -77.59
N LEU A 90 47.40 16.42 -78.07
CA LEU A 90 48.54 15.52 -78.35
C LEU A 90 49.60 16.05 -79.35
N PRO A 91 50.78 15.39 -79.45
CA PRO A 91 51.00 14.46 -80.59
C PRO A 91 51.71 13.13 -80.21
N ALA A 92 52.06 12.29 -81.20
CA ALA A 92 52.62 10.93 -81.01
C ALA A 92 53.69 10.53 -82.04
N GLY A 93 54.49 9.49 -81.72
CA GLY A 93 55.52 8.82 -82.54
C GLY A 93 56.42 7.95 -81.65
N SER A 94 57.15 6.93 -82.11
CA SER A 94 57.26 6.27 -83.43
C SER A 94 57.54 4.75 -83.24
N GLN A 95 57.50 3.94 -84.30
CA GLN A 95 57.78 2.49 -84.22
C GLN A 95 59.28 2.16 -84.25
N GLY A 96 59.66 0.99 -83.69
CA GLY A 96 61.01 0.42 -83.69
C GLY A 96 60.99 -1.11 -83.60
N THR A 97 61.99 -1.77 -84.18
CA THR A 97 62.01 -3.18 -84.60
C THR A 97 61.89 -4.24 -83.49
N SER A 98 61.32 -5.40 -83.86
CA SER A 98 61.13 -6.61 -83.03
C SER A 98 62.40 -7.15 -82.34
N LEU A 99 62.25 -7.47 -81.06
CA LEU A 99 63.03 -8.47 -80.30
C LEU A 99 62.08 -9.24 -79.36
N VAL A 100 62.52 -10.42 -78.89
CA VAL A 100 61.73 -11.40 -78.12
C VAL A 100 60.87 -10.74 -77.01
N PRO A 101 59.58 -11.13 -76.85
CA PRO A 101 58.66 -10.48 -75.92
C PRO A 101 58.97 -10.82 -74.45
N PHE A 102 59.96 -10.14 -73.89
CA PHE A 102 59.96 -9.84 -72.46
C PHE A 102 58.65 -9.12 -72.13
N PRO A 103 57.96 -9.46 -71.02
CA PRO A 103 56.75 -8.73 -70.62
C PRO A 103 57.14 -7.26 -70.42
N SER A 104 56.38 -6.33 -71.02
CA SER A 104 56.71 -4.91 -70.95
C SER A 104 56.78 -4.45 -69.49
N SER A 105 57.65 -3.48 -69.20
CA SER A 105 57.76 -2.88 -67.86
C SER A 105 56.39 -2.47 -67.30
N SER A 106 55.57 -1.90 -68.17
CA SER A 106 54.19 -1.51 -67.88
C SER A 106 53.26 -2.67 -67.48
N LEU A 107 53.46 -3.92 -67.95
CA LEU A 107 52.60 -5.04 -67.55
C LEU A 107 52.77 -5.37 -66.06
N ARG A 108 53.99 -5.27 -65.52
CA ARG A 108 54.22 -5.48 -64.09
C ARG A 108 53.51 -4.42 -63.25
N GLU A 109 53.60 -3.17 -63.69
CA GLU A 109 52.99 -2.00 -63.04
C GLU A 109 51.47 -1.99 -63.17
N GLN A 110 50.93 -2.38 -64.33
CA GLN A 110 49.50 -2.49 -64.60
C GLN A 110 48.86 -3.65 -63.81
N CYS A 111 49.52 -4.80 -63.73
CA CYS A 111 49.10 -5.90 -62.85
C CYS A 111 49.16 -5.50 -61.38
N ALA A 112 50.26 -4.88 -60.92
CA ALA A 112 50.39 -4.40 -59.55
C ALA A 112 49.32 -3.36 -59.19
N GLY A 113 49.06 -2.39 -60.07
CA GLY A 113 47.99 -1.39 -59.91
C GLY A 113 46.59 -2.01 -59.88
N SER A 114 46.34 -3.03 -60.71
CA SER A 114 45.07 -3.76 -60.72
C SER A 114 44.86 -4.56 -59.43
N SER A 115 45.86 -5.31 -58.97
CA SER A 115 45.83 -6.03 -57.69
C SER A 115 45.70 -5.07 -56.51
N ALA A 116 46.40 -3.93 -56.52
CA ALA A 116 46.28 -2.90 -55.50
C ALA A 116 44.88 -2.27 -55.47
N ALA A 117 44.26 -2.02 -56.63
CA ALA A 117 42.89 -1.52 -56.71
C ALA A 117 41.88 -2.51 -56.12
N VAL A 118 42.01 -3.81 -56.43
CA VAL A 118 41.17 -4.87 -55.85
C VAL A 118 41.37 -4.97 -54.33
N ALA A 119 42.62 -4.95 -53.85
CA ALA A 119 42.92 -5.00 -52.42
C ALA A 119 42.38 -3.76 -51.67
N VAL A 120 42.56 -2.56 -52.23
CA VAL A 120 42.02 -1.31 -51.65
C VAL A 120 40.49 -1.31 -51.63
N HIS A 121 39.83 -1.83 -52.67
CA HIS A 121 38.38 -1.99 -52.69
C HIS A 121 37.92 -2.98 -51.59
N TYR A 122 38.56 -4.15 -51.49
CA TYR A 122 38.24 -5.15 -50.46
C TYR A 122 38.44 -4.58 -49.05
N MET A 123 39.58 -3.96 -48.75
CA MET A 123 39.88 -3.33 -47.46
C MET A 123 38.86 -2.24 -47.09
N ARG A 124 38.39 -1.42 -48.05
CA ARG A 124 37.32 -0.43 -47.80
C ARG A 124 36.00 -1.09 -47.40
N SER A 125 35.54 -2.10 -48.16
CA SER A 125 34.31 -2.82 -47.85
C SER A 125 34.39 -3.56 -46.51
N VAL A 126 35.53 -4.18 -46.19
CA VAL A 126 35.78 -4.80 -44.88
C VAL A 126 35.72 -3.75 -43.75
N ARG A 127 36.31 -2.56 -43.95
CA ARG A 127 36.26 -1.46 -42.97
C ARG A 127 34.84 -0.96 -42.73
N GLU A 128 34.00 -0.90 -43.76
CA GLU A 128 32.57 -0.53 -43.62
C GLU A 128 31.79 -1.57 -42.78
N VAL A 129 32.00 -2.87 -43.04
CA VAL A 129 31.40 -3.96 -42.27
C VAL A 129 31.89 -3.99 -40.82
N GLU A 130 33.21 -3.83 -40.59
CA GLU A 130 33.82 -3.72 -39.25
C GLU A 130 33.18 -2.57 -38.45
N ILE A 131 33.12 -1.38 -39.03
CA ILE A 131 32.49 -0.21 -38.40
C ILE A 131 31.00 -0.46 -38.13
N GLN A 132 30.27 -1.16 -39.01
CA GLN A 132 28.87 -1.52 -38.80
C GLN A 132 28.69 -2.49 -37.63
N LEU A 133 29.54 -3.52 -37.52
CA LEU A 133 29.55 -4.48 -36.41
C LEU A 133 29.87 -3.81 -35.08
N ARG A 134 30.92 -2.96 -35.01
CA ARG A 134 31.29 -2.23 -33.79
C ARG A 134 30.22 -1.21 -33.38
N LYS A 135 29.58 -0.51 -34.33
CA LYS A 135 28.40 0.34 -34.07
C LYS A 135 27.22 -0.45 -33.51
N GLN A 136 26.96 -1.66 -34.01
CA GLN A 136 25.91 -2.52 -33.46
C GLN A 136 26.26 -3.01 -32.05
N ALA A 137 27.52 -3.42 -31.79
CA ALA A 137 27.96 -3.82 -30.45
C ALA A 137 27.81 -2.69 -29.43
N GLY A 138 28.10 -1.44 -29.83
CA GLY A 138 27.79 -0.24 -29.05
C GLY A 138 26.30 -0.14 -28.67
N ARG A 139 25.40 -0.29 -29.64
CA ARG A 139 23.94 -0.27 -29.41
C ARG A 139 23.47 -1.40 -28.47
N VAL A 140 24.01 -2.61 -28.61
CA VAL A 140 23.72 -3.75 -27.72
C VAL A 140 24.18 -3.44 -26.28
N LYS A 141 25.38 -2.86 -26.12
CA LYS A 141 25.94 -2.47 -24.82
C LYS A 141 25.13 -1.36 -24.14
N GLU A 142 24.73 -0.31 -24.89
CA GLU A 142 23.83 0.73 -24.39
C GLU A 142 22.49 0.16 -23.91
N GLU A 143 21.88 -0.72 -24.71
CA GLU A 143 20.62 -1.36 -24.38
C GLU A 143 20.74 -2.26 -23.14
N GLY A 144 21.86 -2.98 -22.98
CA GLY A 144 22.19 -3.72 -21.76
C GLY A 144 22.28 -2.83 -20.51
N VAL A 145 22.90 -1.65 -20.62
CA VAL A 145 22.95 -0.65 -19.52
C VAL A 145 21.56 -0.09 -19.21
N ARG A 146 20.70 0.10 -20.22
CA ARG A 146 19.30 0.51 -19.99
C ARG A 146 18.52 -0.60 -19.25
N LEU A 147 18.70 -1.87 -19.63
CA LEU A 147 18.05 -3.01 -18.99
C LEU A 147 18.54 -3.23 -17.55
N ASP A 148 19.81 -2.97 -17.27
CA ASP A 148 20.38 -3.05 -15.91
C ASP A 148 19.73 -2.07 -14.94
N ARG A 149 19.46 -0.83 -15.40
CA ARG A 149 18.70 0.16 -14.62
C ARG A 149 17.31 -0.36 -14.25
N GLU A 150 16.57 -0.89 -15.23
CA GLU A 150 15.24 -1.47 -15.02
C GLU A 150 15.28 -2.67 -14.05
N ARG A 151 16.31 -3.54 -14.13
CA ARG A 151 16.56 -4.60 -13.13
C ARG A 151 16.66 -4.02 -11.72
N GLY A 152 17.43 -2.95 -11.54
CA GLY A 152 17.55 -2.22 -10.28
C GLY A 152 16.25 -1.55 -9.81
N HIS A 153 15.26 -1.29 -10.67
CA HIS A 153 13.91 -0.88 -10.26
C HIS A 153 13.08 -2.09 -9.76
N VAL A 154 13.15 -3.23 -10.44
CA VAL A 154 12.49 -4.49 -10.03
C VAL A 154 13.01 -4.99 -8.67
N GLU A 155 14.32 -4.98 -8.46
CA GLU A 155 14.97 -5.36 -7.19
C GLU A 155 14.50 -4.47 -6.03
N ARG A 156 14.45 -3.15 -6.22
CA ARG A 156 13.93 -2.19 -5.21
C ARG A 156 12.44 -2.44 -4.91
N MET A 157 11.63 -2.76 -5.92
CA MET A 157 10.22 -3.08 -5.70
C MET A 157 10.04 -4.41 -4.95
N LEU A 158 10.86 -5.43 -5.23
CA LEU A 158 10.89 -6.68 -4.46
C LEU A 158 11.28 -6.45 -2.99
N LEU A 159 12.24 -5.57 -2.71
CA LEU A 159 12.58 -5.17 -1.33
C LEU A 159 11.43 -4.44 -0.61
N SER A 160 10.71 -3.57 -1.33
CA SER A 160 9.48 -2.92 -0.83
C SER A 160 8.40 -3.95 -0.46
N ILE A 161 8.12 -4.90 -1.35
CA ILE A 161 7.11 -5.96 -1.13
C ILE A 161 7.52 -6.92 -0.01
N ARG A 162 8.79 -7.34 0.05
CA ARG A 162 9.33 -8.17 1.15
C ARG A 162 9.16 -7.47 2.49
N THR A 163 9.44 -6.16 2.55
CA THR A 163 9.22 -5.33 3.73
C THR A 163 7.72 -5.19 4.07
N SER A 164 6.83 -5.11 3.07
CA SER A 164 5.37 -5.14 3.26
C SER A 164 4.87 -6.45 3.83
N LEU A 165 5.42 -7.59 3.40
CA LEU A 165 5.10 -8.90 3.97
C LEU A 165 5.56 -9.00 5.43
N THR A 166 6.72 -8.42 5.79
CA THR A 166 7.14 -8.31 7.20
C THR A 166 6.21 -7.43 8.03
N VAL A 167 5.74 -6.29 7.48
CA VAL A 167 4.77 -5.40 8.16
C VAL A 167 3.41 -6.08 8.33
N ASN A 168 2.91 -6.76 7.30
CA ASN A 168 1.68 -7.57 7.35
C ASN A 168 1.78 -8.66 8.44
N ARG A 169 2.86 -9.45 8.43
CA ARG A 169 3.14 -10.47 9.46
C ARG A 169 3.15 -9.87 10.87
N ARG A 170 3.86 -8.75 11.08
CA ARG A 170 3.89 -8.05 12.39
C ARG A 170 2.55 -7.45 12.79
N SER A 171 1.69 -7.11 11.82
CA SER A 171 0.32 -6.65 12.07
C SER A 171 -0.54 -7.79 12.62
N TRP A 172 -0.43 -8.98 12.02
CA TRP A 172 -1.06 -10.21 12.50
C TRP A 172 -0.54 -10.64 13.88
N GLU A 173 0.78 -10.68 14.07
CA GLU A 173 1.43 -11.01 15.35
C GLU A 173 1.13 -10.01 16.48
N GLY A 174 0.74 -8.77 16.13
CA GLY A 174 0.24 -7.78 17.08
C GLY A 174 -1.22 -8.01 17.47
N ARG A 175 -2.08 -8.33 16.49
CA ARG A 175 -3.51 -8.64 16.71
C ARG A 175 -3.75 -9.97 17.42
N ALA A 176 -2.86 -10.94 17.24
CA ALA A 176 -2.87 -12.21 17.98
C ALA A 176 -2.56 -12.09 19.49
N ARG A 177 -2.28 -10.88 20.01
CA ARG A 177 -1.98 -10.62 21.43
C ARG A 177 -3.15 -10.03 22.23
N ARG A 178 -4.36 -10.00 21.67
CA ARG A 178 -5.56 -9.54 22.41
C ARG A 178 -6.00 -10.55 23.48
N PRO A 179 -6.81 -10.14 24.48
CA PRO A 179 -7.35 -11.04 25.50
C PRO A 179 -8.14 -12.23 24.92
N SER A 180 -7.92 -13.42 25.49
CA SER A 180 -8.44 -14.69 24.98
C SER A 180 -9.92 -14.96 25.28
N THR A 181 -10.52 -14.19 26.17
CA THR A 181 -11.91 -14.29 26.65
C THR A 181 -12.96 -14.00 25.57
N ALA A 182 -12.70 -13.02 24.69
CA ALA A 182 -13.60 -12.66 23.60
C ALA A 182 -12.94 -12.01 22.37
N GLU A 183 -11.69 -11.54 22.45
CA GLU A 183 -11.08 -10.64 21.45
C GLU A 183 -10.21 -11.37 20.40
N MET A 184 -10.19 -12.71 20.43
CA MET A 184 -9.43 -13.57 19.52
C MET A 184 -10.23 -14.15 18.33
N GLU A 185 -11.55 -13.92 18.24
CA GLU A 185 -12.32 -14.28 17.04
C GLU A 185 -11.79 -13.52 15.81
N SER A 186 -11.57 -14.21 14.69
CA SER A 186 -11.05 -13.60 13.47
C SER A 186 -12.07 -12.67 12.83
N ASP A 187 -11.67 -11.42 12.61
CA ASP A 187 -12.57 -10.37 12.12
C ASP A 187 -12.27 -9.90 10.68
N GLY A 188 -13.06 -8.97 10.17
CA GLY A 188 -12.92 -8.44 8.82
C GLY A 188 -11.57 -7.77 8.55
N ALA A 189 -10.88 -7.25 9.56
CA ALA A 189 -9.53 -6.70 9.41
C ALA A 189 -8.46 -7.81 9.42
N ASP A 190 -8.71 -8.96 10.04
CA ASP A 190 -7.88 -10.16 9.85
C ASP A 190 -8.06 -10.74 8.43
N TYR A 191 -9.28 -10.72 7.91
CA TYR A 191 -9.55 -11.04 6.50
C TYR A 191 -8.84 -10.07 5.54
N LEU A 192 -8.92 -8.76 5.78
CA LEU A 192 -8.20 -7.76 4.98
C LEU A 192 -6.67 -7.96 5.06
N LEU A 193 -6.12 -8.30 6.24
CA LEU A 193 -4.70 -8.67 6.38
C LEU A 193 -4.33 -9.93 5.58
N LEU A 194 -5.22 -10.93 5.52
CA LEU A 194 -5.03 -12.12 4.69
C LEU A 194 -5.08 -11.79 3.19
N CYS A 195 -5.96 -10.88 2.77
CA CYS A 195 -6.01 -10.37 1.39
C CYS A 195 -4.74 -9.59 1.01
N GLU A 196 -4.27 -8.68 1.88
CA GLU A 196 -2.98 -7.98 1.71
C GLU A 196 -1.82 -8.98 1.58
N LYS A 197 -1.78 -10.01 2.43
CA LYS A 197 -0.75 -11.07 2.38
C LYS A 197 -0.75 -11.80 1.03
N ARG A 198 -1.93 -12.18 0.53
CA ARG A 198 -2.09 -12.89 -0.76
C ARG A 198 -1.69 -12.00 -1.94
N GLU A 199 -2.14 -10.75 -1.96
CA GLU A 199 -1.83 -9.79 -3.02
C GLU A 199 -0.33 -9.47 -3.09
N LEU A 200 0.31 -9.23 -1.93
CA LEU A 200 1.76 -9.03 -1.85
C LEU A 200 2.56 -10.28 -2.24
N ALA A 201 2.06 -11.48 -1.96
CA ALA A 201 2.70 -12.73 -2.38
C ALA A 201 2.63 -12.94 -3.90
N GLN A 202 1.49 -12.62 -4.53
CA GLN A 202 1.36 -12.63 -6.00
C GLN A 202 2.32 -11.63 -6.64
N LEU A 203 2.31 -10.36 -6.19
CA LEU A 203 3.20 -9.32 -6.72
C LEU A 203 4.70 -9.68 -6.56
N LYS A 204 5.07 -10.38 -5.47
CA LYS A 204 6.42 -10.93 -5.30
C LYS A 204 6.75 -11.96 -6.38
N GLN A 205 5.85 -12.92 -6.62
CA GLN A 205 6.04 -13.97 -7.62
C GLN A 205 6.09 -13.41 -9.04
N ASP A 206 5.21 -12.46 -9.38
CA ASP A 206 5.17 -11.79 -10.68
C ASP A 206 6.52 -11.10 -10.99
N LEU A 207 7.03 -10.33 -10.03
CA LEU A 207 8.31 -9.61 -10.17
C LEU A 207 9.54 -10.53 -10.08
N GLU A 208 9.48 -11.66 -9.36
CA GLU A 208 10.51 -12.71 -9.38
C GLU A 208 10.44 -13.58 -10.67
N GLY A 209 9.35 -13.49 -11.43
CA GLY A 209 9.31 -13.88 -12.85
C GLY A 209 10.11 -12.90 -13.71
N VAL A 210 9.64 -11.66 -13.78
CA VAL A 210 10.23 -10.60 -14.61
C VAL A 210 11.74 -10.39 -14.34
N LEU A 211 12.20 -10.56 -13.09
CA LEU A 211 13.63 -10.49 -12.75
C LEU A 211 14.46 -11.61 -13.40
N ARG A 212 13.92 -12.84 -13.52
CA ARG A 212 14.60 -13.95 -14.21
C ARG A 212 14.66 -13.69 -15.71
N ASP A 213 13.54 -13.23 -16.30
CA ASP A 213 13.48 -12.87 -17.72
C ASP A 213 14.49 -11.75 -18.04
N THR A 214 14.62 -10.77 -17.15
CA THR A 214 15.61 -9.68 -17.22
C THR A 214 17.05 -10.21 -17.21
N LEU A 215 17.38 -11.11 -16.28
CA LEU A 215 18.72 -11.72 -16.20
C LEU A 215 19.03 -12.57 -17.44
N THR A 216 18.06 -13.34 -17.96
CA THR A 216 18.20 -14.11 -19.19
C THR A 216 18.44 -13.19 -20.39
N GLN A 217 17.70 -12.08 -20.52
CA GLN A 217 17.91 -11.13 -21.62
C GLN A 217 19.24 -10.38 -21.51
N GLN A 218 19.72 -10.07 -20.29
CA GLN A 218 21.06 -9.53 -20.08
C GLN A 218 22.15 -10.51 -20.54
N GLN A 219 22.00 -11.81 -20.29
CA GLN A 219 22.91 -12.83 -20.80
C GLN A 219 22.86 -12.92 -22.34
N ALA A 220 21.67 -12.88 -22.95
CA ALA A 220 21.51 -12.88 -24.40
C ALA A 220 22.17 -11.67 -25.09
N LEU A 221 21.98 -10.47 -24.55
CA LEU A 221 22.70 -9.25 -25.01
C LEU A 221 24.22 -9.39 -24.82
N GLY A 222 24.68 -9.99 -23.71
CA GLY A 222 26.10 -10.23 -23.43
C GLY A 222 26.75 -11.32 -24.30
N VAL A 223 26.00 -12.30 -24.81
CA VAL A 223 26.45 -13.23 -25.85
C VAL A 223 26.52 -12.52 -27.20
N SER A 224 25.44 -11.84 -27.58
CA SER A 224 25.33 -11.16 -28.87
C SER A 224 26.36 -10.03 -29.05
N SER A 225 26.65 -9.28 -27.98
CA SER A 225 27.72 -8.27 -27.98
C SER A 225 29.12 -8.86 -28.12
N ARG A 226 29.36 -10.12 -27.72
CA ARG A 226 30.65 -10.80 -27.97
C ARG A 226 30.73 -11.22 -29.43
N GLN A 227 29.74 -11.96 -29.92
CA GLN A 227 29.67 -12.39 -31.33
C GLN A 227 29.92 -11.25 -32.33
N LEU A 228 29.33 -10.07 -32.10
CA LEU A 228 29.57 -8.87 -32.93
C LEU A 228 31.01 -8.35 -32.87
N LEU A 229 31.65 -8.39 -31.69
CA LEU A 229 33.04 -7.97 -31.50
C LEU A 229 34.02 -9.01 -32.03
N ASP A 230 33.71 -10.29 -31.91
CA ASP A 230 34.48 -11.41 -32.43
C ASP A 230 34.52 -11.33 -33.97
N CYS A 231 33.36 -11.17 -34.63
CA CYS A 231 33.27 -10.88 -36.07
C CYS A 231 34.00 -9.58 -36.45
N ALA A 232 33.92 -8.52 -35.64
CA ALA A 232 34.60 -7.25 -35.92
C ALA A 232 36.12 -7.28 -35.66
N ALA A 233 36.63 -8.25 -34.91
CA ALA A 233 38.05 -8.49 -34.73
C ALA A 233 38.59 -9.35 -35.87
N GLU A 234 37.88 -10.44 -36.20
CA GLU A 234 38.23 -11.35 -37.29
C GLU A 234 38.26 -10.64 -38.64
N ARG A 235 37.26 -9.81 -38.96
CA ARG A 235 37.27 -8.92 -40.13
C ARG A 235 38.39 -7.87 -40.07
N ALA A 236 38.84 -7.44 -38.89
CA ALA A 236 39.85 -6.39 -38.75
C ALA A 236 41.29 -6.86 -39.04
N HIS A 237 41.58 -8.16 -39.06
CA HIS A 237 42.90 -8.68 -39.44
C HIS A 237 43.36 -8.22 -40.84
N VAL A 238 42.41 -8.14 -41.79
CA VAL A 238 42.63 -7.59 -43.15
C VAL A 238 43.09 -6.13 -43.13
N LEU A 239 42.86 -5.41 -42.04
CA LEU A 239 43.09 -3.98 -41.88
C LEU A 239 44.34 -3.65 -41.04
N GLU A 240 45.11 -4.66 -40.59
CA GLU A 240 46.29 -4.46 -39.71
C GLU A 240 47.36 -3.53 -40.31
N LEU A 241 47.53 -3.57 -41.63
CA LEU A 241 48.47 -2.71 -42.36
C LEU A 241 47.94 -1.29 -42.63
N LEU A 242 46.70 -0.97 -42.22
CA LEU A 242 46.09 0.35 -42.36
C LEU A 242 46.04 1.09 -41.01
N PRO A 243 46.33 2.41 -41.00
CA PRO A 243 46.23 3.19 -39.78
C PRO A 243 44.79 3.18 -39.26
N HIS A 244 44.63 2.80 -37.98
CA HIS A 244 43.31 2.75 -37.34
C HIS A 244 42.60 4.11 -37.37
N SER A 245 43.37 5.21 -37.36
CA SER A 245 42.94 6.61 -37.43
C SER A 245 42.52 7.09 -38.83
N GLY A 246 41.91 6.23 -39.64
CA GLY A 246 41.28 6.63 -40.90
C GLY A 246 39.89 7.24 -40.67
N SER A 247 39.80 8.58 -40.64
CA SER A 247 38.52 9.27 -40.73
C SER A 247 37.88 8.97 -42.09
N ALA A 248 36.61 8.57 -42.12
CA ALA A 248 35.86 8.41 -43.36
C ALA A 248 35.71 9.79 -44.03
N GLY A 249 36.48 10.03 -45.10
CA GLY A 249 36.50 11.31 -45.80
C GLY A 249 35.11 11.70 -46.30
N GLY A 250 34.74 12.97 -46.10
CA GLY A 250 33.39 13.47 -46.34
C GLY A 250 32.96 13.42 -47.81
N HIS A 251 32.37 12.31 -48.22
CA HIS A 251 31.47 12.21 -49.37
C HIS A 251 30.27 11.33 -49.00
N GLY A 252 29.15 11.55 -49.67
CA GLY A 252 27.88 10.88 -49.40
C GLY A 252 27.85 9.44 -49.89
N THR A 253 28.64 8.55 -49.28
CA THR A 253 28.48 7.11 -49.46
C THR A 253 27.13 6.71 -48.87
N ASN A 254 26.14 6.53 -49.74
CA ASN A 254 24.87 5.90 -49.39
C ASN A 254 25.17 4.61 -48.62
N ALA A 255 24.49 4.37 -47.50
CA ALA A 255 24.74 3.20 -46.68
C ALA A 255 24.46 1.94 -47.51
N HIS A 256 25.53 1.31 -48.03
CA HIS A 256 25.43 0.08 -48.80
C HIS A 256 24.99 -1.04 -47.86
N THR A 257 23.68 -1.27 -47.77
CA THR A 257 23.13 -2.44 -47.13
C THR A 257 23.64 -3.68 -47.85
N PHE A 258 24.63 -4.34 -47.27
CA PHE A 258 25.17 -5.62 -47.73
C PHE A 258 24.07 -6.69 -47.62
N THR A 259 23.25 -6.82 -48.67
CA THR A 259 22.13 -7.78 -48.73
C THR A 259 22.59 -9.17 -49.18
N ARG A 260 23.62 -9.23 -50.03
CA ARG A 260 24.24 -10.45 -50.54
C ARG A 260 25.45 -10.80 -49.69
N THR A 261 25.40 -11.95 -49.03
CA THR A 261 26.51 -12.56 -48.29
C THR A 261 27.42 -13.35 -49.22
N ASP A 262 28.71 -13.39 -48.89
CA ASP A 262 29.75 -14.15 -49.58
C ASP A 262 30.66 -14.80 -48.50
N PRO A 263 30.90 -16.12 -48.51
CA PRO A 263 31.75 -16.78 -47.52
C PRO A 263 33.21 -16.29 -47.50
N ILE A 264 33.72 -15.78 -48.61
CA ILE A 264 35.10 -15.29 -48.77
C ILE A 264 35.14 -13.75 -48.81
N GLY A 265 34.02 -13.13 -49.21
CA GLY A 265 33.88 -11.69 -49.35
C GLY A 265 33.90 -10.88 -48.04
N PRO A 266 33.77 -9.54 -48.15
CA PRO A 266 33.87 -8.64 -46.99
C PRO A 266 32.71 -8.79 -46.01
N PHE A 267 31.57 -9.34 -46.44
CA PHE A 267 30.36 -9.52 -45.65
C PHE A 267 29.92 -10.99 -45.66
N THR A 268 30.30 -11.71 -44.60
CA THR A 268 30.08 -13.14 -44.46
C THR A 268 28.68 -13.47 -43.90
N PRO A 269 28.17 -14.71 -44.06
CA PRO A 269 26.93 -15.12 -43.42
C PRO A 269 26.95 -14.99 -41.88
N GLU A 270 28.09 -15.18 -41.21
CA GLU A 270 28.25 -15.01 -39.76
C GLU A 270 28.07 -13.53 -39.37
N CYS A 271 28.69 -12.61 -40.13
CA CYS A 271 28.52 -11.17 -39.93
C CYS A 271 27.04 -10.76 -40.06
N LYS A 272 26.33 -11.32 -41.04
CA LYS A 272 24.88 -11.12 -41.20
C LYS A 272 24.10 -11.67 -40.01
N GLN A 273 24.36 -12.93 -39.62
CA GLN A 273 23.67 -13.59 -38.51
C GLN A 273 23.87 -12.86 -37.18
N ALA A 274 25.08 -12.33 -36.92
CA ALA A 274 25.37 -11.52 -35.74
C ALA A 274 24.60 -10.19 -35.73
N LEU A 275 24.50 -9.50 -36.88
CA LEU A 275 23.72 -8.26 -37.02
C LEU A 275 22.21 -8.48 -36.90
N GLU A 276 21.69 -9.58 -37.43
CA GLU A 276 20.26 -9.92 -37.36
C GLU A 276 19.86 -10.40 -35.96
N SER A 277 20.61 -11.32 -35.36
CA SER A 277 20.36 -11.82 -34.00
C SER A 277 20.46 -10.71 -32.93
N SER A 278 21.47 -9.85 -33.02
CA SER A 278 21.59 -8.69 -32.13
C SER A 278 20.44 -7.69 -32.28
N SER A 279 19.97 -7.47 -33.52
CA SER A 279 18.81 -6.60 -33.78
C SER A 279 17.52 -7.18 -33.20
N LEU A 280 17.38 -8.51 -33.15
CA LEU A 280 16.28 -9.18 -32.46
C LEU A 280 16.41 -9.09 -30.93
N ALA A 281 17.61 -9.34 -30.38
CA ALA A 281 17.87 -9.26 -28.94
C ALA A 281 17.66 -7.84 -28.37
N VAL A 282 18.01 -6.80 -29.14
CA VAL A 282 17.73 -5.40 -28.78
C VAL A 282 16.23 -5.11 -28.79
N LYS A 283 15.47 -5.57 -29.80
CA LYS A 283 14.00 -5.42 -29.85
C LYS A 283 13.31 -6.14 -28.67
N GLN A 284 13.75 -7.36 -28.35
CA GLN A 284 13.26 -8.11 -27.20
C GLN A 284 13.54 -7.39 -25.87
N SER A 285 14.74 -6.82 -25.69
CA SER A 285 15.09 -5.99 -24.53
C SER A 285 14.19 -4.76 -24.42
N GLN A 286 13.93 -4.06 -25.53
CA GLN A 286 13.08 -2.87 -25.54
C GLN A 286 11.63 -3.19 -25.12
N LEU A 287 11.07 -4.29 -25.62
CA LEU A 287 9.75 -4.79 -25.19
C LEU A 287 9.74 -5.20 -23.72
N LEU A 288 10.79 -5.87 -23.24
CA LEU A 288 10.92 -6.28 -21.84
C LEU A 288 11.02 -5.08 -20.90
N ARG A 289 11.78 -4.03 -21.25
CA ARG A 289 11.85 -2.78 -20.46
C ARG A 289 10.49 -2.09 -20.35
N GLU A 290 9.69 -2.11 -21.42
CA GLU A 290 8.36 -1.51 -21.39
C GLU A 290 7.38 -2.33 -20.53
N ASN A 291 7.41 -3.67 -20.63
CA ASN A 291 6.68 -4.56 -19.73
C ASN A 291 7.08 -4.34 -18.25
N ILE A 292 8.38 -4.22 -17.95
CA ILE A 292 8.88 -3.92 -16.60
C ILE A 292 8.24 -2.65 -16.04
N ARG A 293 8.16 -1.56 -16.81
CA ARG A 293 7.58 -0.28 -16.36
C ARG A 293 6.09 -0.37 -16.08
N GLN A 294 5.35 -1.05 -16.95
CA GLN A 294 3.91 -1.27 -16.78
C GLN A 294 3.64 -2.15 -15.56
N MET A 295 4.39 -3.24 -15.39
CA MET A 295 4.32 -4.12 -14.22
C MET A 295 4.73 -3.42 -12.92
N LEU A 296 5.77 -2.58 -12.92
CA LEU A 296 6.16 -1.78 -11.76
C LEU A 296 5.07 -0.77 -11.37
N THR A 297 4.49 -0.08 -12.36
CA THR A 297 3.40 0.89 -12.13
C THR A 297 2.16 0.21 -11.55
N GLY A 298 1.76 -0.94 -12.11
CA GLY A 298 0.68 -1.78 -11.60
C GLY A 298 0.97 -2.40 -10.23
N ALA A 299 2.21 -2.81 -9.94
CA ALA A 299 2.61 -3.32 -8.64
C ALA A 299 2.59 -2.23 -7.57
N ILE A 300 3.02 -1.00 -7.89
CA ILE A 300 2.97 0.16 -6.98
C ILE A 300 1.52 0.54 -6.66
N SER A 301 0.62 0.57 -7.65
CA SER A 301 -0.80 0.88 -7.40
C SER A 301 -1.50 -0.21 -6.58
N ARG A 302 -1.31 -1.49 -6.93
CA ARG A 302 -1.85 -2.64 -6.17
C ARG A 302 -1.29 -2.69 -4.73
N GLN A 303 0.01 -2.49 -4.54
CA GLN A 303 0.64 -2.43 -3.20
C GLN A 303 0.04 -1.30 -2.35
N LYS A 304 -0.14 -0.10 -2.93
CA LYS A 304 -0.77 1.04 -2.24
C LYS A 304 -2.22 0.75 -1.87
N ALA A 305 -3.02 0.26 -2.82
CA ALA A 305 -4.44 -0.05 -2.61
C ALA A 305 -4.65 -1.09 -1.49
N ALA A 306 -3.86 -2.17 -1.48
CA ALA A 306 -3.88 -3.18 -0.42
C ALA A 306 -3.53 -2.58 0.95
N HIS A 307 -2.48 -1.75 1.03
CA HIS A 307 -2.08 -1.09 2.27
C HIS A 307 -3.14 -0.11 2.80
N CYS A 308 -3.77 0.69 1.94
CA CYS A 308 -4.86 1.60 2.31
C CYS A 308 -6.05 0.80 2.85
N SER A 309 -6.55 -0.18 2.09
CA SER A 309 -7.70 -1.02 2.46
C SER A 309 -7.54 -1.65 3.86
N VAL A 310 -6.36 -2.21 4.17
CA VAL A 310 -6.06 -2.72 5.52
C VAL A 310 -6.00 -1.60 6.57
N ASN A 311 -5.34 -0.48 6.28
CA ASN A 311 -5.22 0.62 7.23
C ASN A 311 -6.60 1.20 7.59
N ASP A 312 -7.45 1.41 6.60
CA ASP A 312 -8.79 1.99 6.75
C ASP A 312 -9.71 1.00 7.48
N GLY A 313 -9.61 -0.30 7.16
CA GLY A 313 -10.29 -1.37 7.90
C GLY A 313 -9.86 -1.46 9.37
N LEU A 314 -8.57 -1.30 9.67
CA LEU A 314 -8.06 -1.23 11.04
C LEU A 314 -8.55 0.03 11.77
N VAL A 315 -8.56 1.20 11.12
CA VAL A 315 -9.11 2.45 11.71
C VAL A 315 -10.59 2.26 12.06
N LYS A 316 -11.38 1.67 11.14
CA LYS A 316 -12.80 1.40 11.38
C LYS A 316 -13.02 0.40 12.51
N LYS A 317 -12.25 -0.69 12.59
CA LYS A 317 -12.31 -1.65 13.72
C LYS A 317 -11.98 -1.00 15.07
N ILE A 318 -11.00 -0.07 15.12
CA ILE A 318 -10.73 0.71 16.33
C ILE A 318 -11.93 1.60 16.69
N ALA A 319 -12.53 2.30 15.72
CA ALA A 319 -13.70 3.12 15.96
C ALA A 319 -14.90 2.30 16.49
N GLU A 320 -15.19 1.13 15.89
CA GLU A 320 -16.19 0.18 16.39
C GLU A 320 -15.92 -0.22 17.85
N THR A 321 -14.66 -0.49 18.20
CA THR A 321 -14.25 -0.91 19.55
C THR A 321 -14.33 0.24 20.57
N VAL A 322 -13.95 1.46 20.19
CA VAL A 322 -14.04 2.67 21.04
C VAL A 322 -15.49 3.06 21.31
N CYS A 323 -16.38 2.96 20.32
CA CYS A 323 -17.82 3.16 20.53
C CYS A 323 -18.40 2.15 21.54
N LEU A 324 -17.92 0.90 21.54
CA LEU A 324 -18.31 -0.08 22.57
C LEU A 324 -17.76 0.28 23.96
N GLN A 325 -16.51 0.75 24.08
CA GLN A 325 -15.94 1.23 25.36
C GLN A 325 -16.76 2.39 25.97
N GLN A 326 -17.16 3.35 25.15
CA GLN A 326 -17.97 4.50 25.57
C GLN A 326 -19.33 4.03 26.12
N ASN A 327 -20.02 3.16 25.38
CA ASN A 327 -21.29 2.57 25.82
C ASN A 327 -21.14 1.76 27.13
N LEU A 328 -20.08 0.96 27.27
CA LEU A 328 -19.78 0.21 28.50
C LEU A 328 -19.49 1.13 29.68
N THR A 329 -18.77 2.24 29.47
CA THR A 329 -18.44 3.23 30.51
C THR A 329 -19.70 3.93 31.01
N VAL A 330 -20.56 4.41 30.11
CA VAL A 330 -21.86 5.03 30.48
C VAL A 330 -22.77 4.00 31.19
N THR A 331 -22.86 2.78 30.66
CA THR A 331 -23.77 1.75 31.19
C THR A 331 -23.30 1.20 32.55
N SER A 332 -22.00 1.04 32.77
CA SER A 332 -21.45 0.62 34.07
C SER A 332 -21.62 1.71 35.13
N ALA A 333 -21.43 3.00 34.77
CA ALA A 333 -21.72 4.12 35.66
C ALA A 333 -23.22 4.19 36.04
N ALA A 334 -24.13 4.05 35.08
CA ALA A 334 -25.57 3.99 35.33
C ALA A 334 -25.97 2.78 36.20
N THR A 335 -25.36 1.61 35.96
CA THR A 335 -25.57 0.38 36.76
C THR A 335 -25.10 0.58 38.20
N ARG A 336 -23.91 1.16 38.40
CA ARG A 336 -23.37 1.50 39.72
C ARG A 336 -24.25 2.50 40.46
N GLN A 337 -24.81 3.50 39.75
CA GLN A 337 -25.77 4.43 40.34
C GLN A 337 -27.07 3.73 40.74
N ALA A 338 -27.57 2.79 39.94
CA ALA A 338 -28.74 1.97 40.26
C ALA A 338 -28.50 1.05 41.48
N MET A 339 -27.30 0.48 41.62
CA MET A 339 -26.89 -0.26 42.83
C MET A 339 -26.99 0.61 44.08
N PHE A 340 -26.39 1.81 44.07
CA PHE A 340 -26.46 2.72 45.22
C PHE A 340 -27.90 3.17 45.54
N ARG A 341 -28.75 3.38 44.53
CA ARG A 341 -30.19 3.65 44.72
C ARG A 341 -30.89 2.47 45.41
N LYS A 342 -30.70 1.23 44.92
CA LYS A 342 -31.31 0.03 45.51
C LYS A 342 -30.77 -0.31 46.90
N GLN A 343 -29.48 -0.05 47.19
CA GLN A 343 -28.94 -0.21 48.54
C GLN A 343 -29.59 0.76 49.54
N ARG A 344 -29.83 2.03 49.15
CA ARG A 344 -30.57 2.99 49.97
C ARG A 344 -32.01 2.55 50.20
N GLU A 345 -32.67 2.03 49.16
CA GLU A 345 -34.03 1.48 49.26
C GLU A 345 -34.10 0.30 50.24
N ILE A 346 -33.18 -0.67 50.16
CA ILE A 346 -33.07 -1.79 51.12
C ILE A 346 -32.88 -1.28 52.55
N ASN A 347 -32.02 -0.27 52.76
CA ASN A 347 -31.80 0.31 54.08
C ASN A 347 -33.07 1.00 54.62
N CYS A 348 -33.84 1.70 53.77
CA CYS A 348 -35.13 2.30 54.15
C CYS A 348 -36.21 1.25 54.44
N ILE A 349 -36.27 0.16 53.66
CA ILE A 349 -37.19 -0.96 53.90
C ILE A 349 -36.87 -1.62 55.26
N ARG A 350 -35.59 -1.89 55.53
CA ARG A 350 -35.12 -2.43 56.81
C ARG A 350 -35.53 -1.52 57.97
N HIS A 351 -35.16 -0.24 57.94
CA HIS A 351 -35.54 0.74 58.97
C HIS A 351 -37.06 0.84 59.20
N SER A 352 -37.86 0.65 58.15
CA SER A 352 -39.33 0.66 58.25
C SER A 352 -39.89 -0.65 58.83
N HIS A 353 -39.32 -1.80 58.46
CA HIS A 353 -39.65 -3.13 59.01
C HIS A 353 -39.31 -3.19 60.50
N ASP A 354 -38.12 -2.73 60.88
CA ASP A 354 -37.63 -2.80 62.25
C ASP A 354 -38.46 -1.87 63.17
N ARG A 355 -38.85 -0.69 62.66
CA ARG A 355 -39.86 0.18 63.31
C ARG A 355 -41.23 -0.48 63.44
N ALA A 356 -41.70 -1.22 62.43
CA ALA A 356 -42.96 -1.96 62.51
C ALA A 356 -42.89 -3.15 63.48
N GLN A 357 -41.69 -3.68 63.75
CA GLN A 357 -41.47 -4.70 64.78
C GLN A 357 -41.32 -4.14 66.20
N GLY A 358 -41.10 -2.83 66.38
CA GLY A 358 -41.04 -2.15 67.69
C GLY A 358 -39.79 -2.47 68.55
N PRO A 359 -39.65 -1.84 69.74
CA PRO A 359 -38.43 -1.88 70.56
C PRO A 359 -38.09 -3.28 71.07
N GLU A 360 -36.90 -3.77 70.78
CA GLU A 360 -36.47 -5.12 71.19
C GLU A 360 -36.10 -5.22 72.68
N TYR A 361 -35.74 -4.08 73.30
CA TYR A 361 -35.37 -4.00 74.71
C TYR A 361 -36.55 -3.62 75.61
N SER A 362 -36.63 -4.23 76.80
CA SER A 362 -37.74 -4.03 77.76
C SER A 362 -37.68 -2.71 78.53
N GLY A 363 -36.50 -2.07 78.63
CA GLY A 363 -36.32 -0.79 79.32
C GLY A 363 -36.58 0.45 78.47
N ASP A 364 -36.98 0.31 77.21
CA ASP A 364 -37.30 1.45 76.33
C ASP A 364 -38.76 1.91 76.52
N ILE A 365 -39.06 2.43 77.71
CA ILE A 365 -40.43 2.72 78.20
C ILE A 365 -41.16 3.79 77.34
N LEU A 366 -40.40 4.63 76.63
CA LEU A 366 -40.95 5.67 75.75
C LEU A 366 -41.34 5.14 74.34
N SER A 367 -40.91 3.93 73.99
CA SER A 367 -41.22 3.31 72.70
C SER A 367 -42.47 2.43 72.79
N ARG A 368 -43.44 2.69 71.89
CA ARG A 368 -44.75 2.03 71.86
C ARG A 368 -44.64 0.50 71.85
N GLU A 369 -45.50 -0.16 72.62
CA GLU A 369 -45.49 -1.62 72.78
C GLU A 369 -45.71 -2.39 71.47
N LYS A 370 -45.06 -3.56 71.37
CA LYS A 370 -45.20 -4.45 70.21
C LYS A 370 -46.58 -5.13 70.21
N LEU A 371 -47.45 -4.75 69.27
CA LEU A 371 -48.78 -5.33 69.03
C LEU A 371 -48.80 -6.82 68.62
N ASN A 372 -47.65 -7.49 68.58
CA ASN A 372 -47.49 -8.92 68.29
C ASN A 372 -46.93 -9.74 69.48
N ARG A 373 -46.81 -9.18 70.69
CA ARG A 373 -46.46 -9.95 71.91
C ARG A 373 -47.49 -11.06 72.17
N PRO A 374 -47.10 -12.22 72.74
CA PRO A 374 -48.05 -13.30 73.07
C PRO A 374 -49.24 -12.85 73.92
N VAL A 375 -49.03 -11.91 74.86
CA VAL A 375 -50.11 -11.34 75.69
C VAL A 375 -51.16 -10.62 74.82
N VAL A 376 -50.74 -9.81 73.86
CA VAL A 376 -51.64 -9.12 72.91
C VAL A 376 -52.37 -10.13 72.02
N GLN A 377 -51.67 -11.17 71.56
CA GLN A 377 -52.24 -12.27 70.77
C GLN A 377 -53.20 -13.18 71.57
N VAL A 378 -53.13 -13.17 72.91
CA VAL A 378 -54.09 -13.86 73.79
C VAL A 378 -55.30 -12.96 74.03
N TYR A 379 -55.09 -11.67 74.33
CA TYR A 379 -56.18 -10.69 74.46
C TYR A 379 -57.07 -10.62 73.22
N GLN A 380 -56.48 -10.63 72.01
CA GLN A 380 -57.20 -10.60 70.73
C GLN A 380 -58.04 -11.85 70.42
N ARG A 381 -58.00 -12.90 71.26
CA ARG A 381 -58.86 -14.09 71.12
C ARG A 381 -60.26 -13.87 71.68
N HIS A 382 -60.46 -12.85 72.52
CA HIS A 382 -61.77 -12.53 73.04
C HIS A 382 -62.63 -11.76 72.00
N PRO A 383 -63.96 -11.99 71.96
CA PRO A 383 -64.86 -11.14 71.20
C PRO A 383 -64.78 -9.68 71.68
N GLY A 384 -64.76 -8.72 70.76
CA GLY A 384 -64.72 -7.29 71.07
C GLY A 384 -63.34 -6.67 71.35
N THR A 385 -62.27 -7.47 71.44
CA THR A 385 -60.89 -6.99 71.71
C THR A 385 -59.93 -7.10 70.50
N GLN A 386 -60.47 -7.40 69.31
CA GLN A 386 -59.69 -7.54 68.08
C GLN A 386 -59.27 -6.16 67.53
N LEU A 387 -57.95 -5.94 67.41
CA LEU A 387 -57.38 -4.69 66.87
C LEU A 387 -57.07 -4.86 65.37
N PRO A 388 -57.85 -4.26 64.44
CA PRO A 388 -57.56 -4.35 63.00
C PRO A 388 -56.21 -3.71 62.62
N GLU A 389 -55.68 -2.82 63.44
CA GLU A 389 -54.34 -2.23 63.33
C GLU A 389 -53.24 -3.30 63.42
N ALA A 390 -53.39 -4.28 64.32
CA ALA A 390 -52.40 -5.34 64.50
C ALA A 390 -52.35 -6.26 63.27
N ALA A 391 -53.50 -6.63 62.71
CA ALA A 391 -53.58 -7.39 61.46
C ALA A 391 -52.93 -6.62 60.28
N ARG A 392 -53.22 -5.32 60.15
CA ARG A 392 -52.60 -4.43 59.15
C ARG A 392 -51.08 -4.30 59.32
N LEU A 393 -50.57 -4.24 60.55
CA LEU A 393 -49.14 -4.19 60.83
C LEU A 393 -48.43 -5.52 60.53
N ILE A 394 -49.06 -6.66 60.80
CA ILE A 394 -48.53 -7.99 60.42
C ILE A 394 -48.48 -8.09 58.88
N GLN A 395 -49.56 -7.71 58.18
CA GLN A 395 -49.60 -7.68 56.72
C GLN A 395 -48.52 -6.75 56.13
N GLY A 396 -48.40 -5.52 56.65
CA GLY A 396 -47.37 -4.57 56.24
C GLY A 396 -45.95 -5.08 56.49
N SER A 397 -45.70 -5.76 57.61
CA SER A 397 -44.40 -6.37 57.93
C SER A 397 -44.04 -7.50 56.96
N MET A 398 -45.02 -8.31 56.54
CA MET A 398 -44.81 -9.34 55.51
C MET A 398 -44.50 -8.71 54.13
N LEU A 399 -45.24 -7.67 53.74
CA LEU A 399 -44.99 -6.95 52.48
C LEU A 399 -43.60 -6.28 52.46
N LEU A 400 -43.19 -5.65 53.56
CA LEU A 400 -41.84 -5.09 53.72
C LEU A 400 -40.76 -6.16 53.59
N ARG A 401 -40.96 -7.34 54.19
CA ARG A 401 -40.02 -8.48 54.10
C ARG A 401 -39.90 -9.01 52.66
N GLN A 402 -41.03 -9.18 51.96
CA GLN A 402 -41.05 -9.59 50.55
C GLN A 402 -40.36 -8.55 49.65
N HIS A 403 -40.64 -7.26 49.85
CA HIS A 403 -40.01 -6.19 49.07
C HIS A 403 -38.49 -6.05 49.38
N ARG A 404 -38.07 -6.36 50.61
CA ARG A 404 -36.64 -6.45 50.98
C ARG A 404 -35.96 -7.57 50.19
N GLN A 405 -36.50 -8.79 50.22
CA GLN A 405 -35.96 -9.95 49.50
C GLN A 405 -35.91 -9.73 47.98
N SER A 406 -36.97 -9.13 47.40
CA SER A 406 -37.01 -8.73 45.99
C SER A 406 -35.93 -7.70 45.65
N SER A 407 -35.72 -6.71 46.52
CA SER A 407 -34.71 -5.66 46.33
C SER A 407 -33.28 -6.17 46.52
N GLU A 408 -33.04 -7.06 47.49
CA GLU A 408 -31.78 -7.79 47.69
C GLU A 408 -31.44 -8.63 46.45
N GLY A 409 -32.42 -9.36 45.89
CA GLY A 409 -32.27 -10.12 44.65
C GLY A 409 -31.98 -9.23 43.43
N MET A 410 -32.60 -8.05 43.33
CA MET A 410 -32.27 -7.06 42.29
C MET A 410 -30.87 -6.49 42.46
N LEU A 411 -30.44 -6.17 43.68
CA LEU A 411 -29.08 -5.68 43.96
C LEU A 411 -28.03 -6.71 43.56
N ALA A 412 -28.22 -7.98 43.92
CA ALA A 412 -27.31 -9.07 43.56
C ALA A 412 -27.23 -9.33 42.03
N ARG A 413 -28.28 -8.99 41.28
CA ARG A 413 -28.28 -9.02 39.79
C ARG A 413 -27.55 -7.81 39.20
N LEU A 414 -27.74 -6.62 39.77
CA LEU A 414 -27.02 -5.40 39.38
C LEU A 414 -25.52 -5.51 39.65
N GLN A 415 -25.12 -6.04 40.82
CA GLN A 415 -23.71 -6.29 41.18
C GLN A 415 -23.02 -7.21 40.16
N ARG A 416 -23.58 -8.39 39.89
CA ARG A 416 -23.05 -9.33 38.87
C ARG A 416 -22.97 -8.70 37.48
N THR A 417 -23.97 -7.92 37.10
CA THR A 417 -23.96 -7.21 35.80
C THR A 417 -22.91 -6.09 35.78
N CYS A 418 -22.67 -5.40 36.90
CA CYS A 418 -21.64 -4.37 36.99
C CYS A 418 -20.22 -4.93 36.91
N LEU A 419 -19.98 -6.13 37.43
CA LEU A 419 -18.70 -6.84 37.26
C LEU A 419 -18.50 -7.20 35.78
N GLN A 420 -19.47 -7.90 35.17
CA GLN A 420 -19.40 -8.28 33.75
C GLN A 420 -19.15 -7.07 32.82
N LEU A 421 -19.76 -5.92 33.08
CA LEU A 421 -19.53 -4.69 32.29
C LEU A 421 -18.12 -4.08 32.48
N LEU A 422 -17.45 -4.34 33.61
CA LEU A 422 -16.07 -3.90 33.86
C LEU A 422 -15.07 -4.86 33.20
N ASP A 423 -15.36 -6.16 33.22
CA ASP A 423 -14.60 -7.19 32.51
C ASP A 423 -14.67 -6.95 30.98
N ASP A 424 -15.90 -6.80 30.44
CA ASP A 424 -16.15 -6.41 29.04
C ASP A 424 -15.37 -5.14 28.66
N LEU A 425 -15.32 -4.13 29.56
CA LEU A 425 -14.64 -2.85 29.33
C LEU A 425 -13.11 -2.99 29.35
N HIS A 426 -12.56 -3.83 30.22
CA HIS A 426 -11.13 -4.12 30.26
C HIS A 426 -10.68 -4.77 28.94
N ASP A 427 -11.41 -5.78 28.47
CA ASP A 427 -11.12 -6.49 27.23
C ASP A 427 -11.19 -5.56 26.01
N LYS A 428 -12.24 -4.71 25.88
CA LYS A 428 -12.28 -3.70 24.80
C LYS A 428 -11.13 -2.71 24.89
N THR A 429 -10.68 -2.36 26.10
CA THR A 429 -9.58 -1.39 26.29
C THR A 429 -8.26 -1.98 25.80
N ALA A 430 -7.93 -3.21 26.20
CA ALA A 430 -6.75 -3.93 25.72
C ALA A 430 -6.80 -4.16 24.20
N ALA A 431 -7.97 -4.54 23.65
CA ALA A 431 -8.17 -4.75 22.22
C ALA A 431 -7.85 -3.51 21.38
N ALA A 432 -8.45 -2.36 21.73
CA ALA A 432 -8.22 -1.11 21.01
C ALA A 432 -6.78 -0.59 21.14
N GLN A 433 -6.13 -0.79 22.30
CA GLN A 433 -4.71 -0.47 22.47
C GLN A 433 -3.82 -1.32 21.55
N GLY A 434 -4.11 -2.63 21.43
CA GLY A 434 -3.41 -3.54 20.51
C GLY A 434 -3.55 -3.13 19.04
N ASP A 435 -4.78 -2.92 18.56
CA ASP A 435 -5.03 -2.47 17.19
C ASP A 435 -4.42 -1.07 16.90
N THR A 436 -4.48 -0.15 17.88
CA THR A 436 -3.84 1.17 17.76
C THR A 436 -2.32 1.07 17.66
N ALA A 437 -1.70 0.18 18.44
CA ALA A 437 -0.26 -0.08 18.37
C ALA A 437 0.14 -0.68 17.00
N VAL A 438 -0.69 -1.54 16.42
CA VAL A 438 -0.50 -2.07 15.06
C VAL A 438 -0.59 -0.98 14.00
N ILE A 439 -1.59 -0.09 14.03
CA ILE A 439 -1.65 1.05 13.08
C ILE A 439 -0.42 1.97 13.25
N ARG A 440 -0.03 2.29 14.49
CA ARG A 440 1.15 3.12 14.76
C ARG A 440 2.42 2.49 14.17
N MET A 441 2.60 1.18 14.34
CA MET A 441 3.71 0.42 13.73
C MET A 441 3.66 0.49 12.19
N ARG A 442 2.49 0.24 11.58
CA ARG A 442 2.32 0.32 10.12
C ARG A 442 2.66 1.72 9.58
N ARG A 443 2.16 2.79 10.22
CA ARG A 443 2.45 4.19 9.85
C ARG A 443 3.94 4.53 9.98
N GLN A 444 4.60 4.14 11.07
CA GLN A 444 6.05 4.34 11.24
C GLN A 444 6.87 3.65 10.13
N GLN A 445 6.44 2.48 9.68
CA GLN A 445 7.11 1.74 8.59
C GLN A 445 6.81 2.32 7.19
N VAL A 446 5.70 3.05 7.01
CA VAL A 446 5.46 3.86 5.79
C VAL A 446 6.40 5.08 5.79
N ASN A 447 6.52 5.80 6.91
CA ASN A 447 7.40 6.97 7.00
C ASN A 447 8.87 6.59 6.75
N LYS A 448 9.32 5.40 7.18
CA LYS A 448 10.67 4.88 6.86
C LYS A 448 10.90 4.52 5.39
N ARG A 449 9.85 4.43 4.56
CA ARG A 449 9.93 4.28 3.10
C ARG A 449 9.89 5.62 2.36
N ALA A 450 9.50 6.71 3.03
CA ALA A 450 9.46 8.05 2.47
C ALA A 450 10.86 8.69 2.48
N MET A 451 11.76 8.09 1.70
CA MET A 451 13.15 8.51 1.50
C MET A 451 13.47 8.44 -0.01
N PRO A 452 14.27 9.38 -0.55
CA PRO A 452 13.61 10.51 -1.21
C PRO A 452 13.21 10.29 -2.67
N THR A 453 12.41 11.23 -3.18
CA THR A 453 11.75 11.24 -4.49
C THR A 453 12.69 11.40 -5.70
N PHE A 454 13.94 10.93 -5.62
CA PHE A 454 14.97 11.04 -6.68
C PHE A 454 14.64 10.27 -7.97
N LEU A 455 13.52 9.55 -8.03
CA LEU A 455 13.03 8.88 -9.24
C LEU A 455 12.45 9.81 -10.32
N TRP A 456 12.40 11.13 -10.08
CA TRP A 456 11.89 12.12 -11.02
C TRP A 456 12.94 13.11 -11.56
N GLN A 457 14.22 12.97 -11.16
CA GLN A 457 15.35 13.71 -11.74
C GLN A 457 16.28 12.75 -12.47
N GLY A 458 15.94 12.47 -13.74
CA GLY A 458 16.68 11.57 -14.62
C GLY A 458 16.14 11.51 -16.05
N ALA A 459 15.43 12.56 -16.47
CA ALA A 459 14.77 12.69 -17.78
C ALA A 459 15.13 14.04 -18.40
N SER A 460 16.39 14.19 -18.79
CA SER A 460 16.97 15.26 -19.61
C SER A 460 18.21 14.69 -20.30
#